data_AF-A0A523YX89-F1
#
_entry.id   AF-A0A523YX89-F1
#
_cell.length_a   1.000
_cell.length_b   1.000
_cell.length_c   1.000
_cell.angle_alpha   90.00
_cell.angle_beta   90.00
_cell.angle_gamma   90.00
#
_symmetry.space_group_name_H-M   'P 1'
#
loop_
_entity.id
_entity.type
_entity.pdbx_description
1 polymer ?
#
loop_
_entity_poly.entity_id
_entity_poly.type
_entity_poly.pdbx_seq_one_letter_code
_entity_poly.pdbx_strand_id
1 'polypeptide(L)' 'MGEKTITLNRKARHDYHILRTLEAGLSLLGTEIKSIR' A
#
# COMPACT_ATOMS: atom_id res chain seq x y z
N MET A 1 -17.04 -4.36 7.68
CA MET A 1 -15.85 -5.22 7.89
C MET A 1 -14.94 -5.01 6.68
N GLY A 2 -13.84 -4.29 6.68
CA GLY A 2 -13.06 -3.53 7.65
C GLY A 2 -11.79 -3.25 6.86
N GLU A 3 -11.54 -2.00 6.47
CA GLU A 3 -10.39 -1.64 5.64
C GLU A 3 -9.10 -1.99 6.41
N LYS A 4 -8.57 -3.18 6.14
CA LYS A 4 -7.35 -3.66 6.77
C LYS A 4 -6.19 -3.15 5.92
N THR A 5 -5.45 -2.18 6.44
CA THR A 5 -4.20 -1.72 5.83
C THR A 5 -3.28 -2.92 5.63
N ILE A 6 -3.08 -3.32 4.38
CA ILE A 6 -2.29 -4.51 4.04
C ILE A 6 -0.80 -4.25 4.23
N THR A 7 -0.33 -3.07 3.82
CA THR A 7 1.08 -2.70 3.91
C THR A 7 1.24 -1.21 4.10
N LEU A 8 2.26 -0.84 4.87
CA LEU A 8 2.61 0.53 5.18
C LEU A 8 4.12 0.69 5.01
N ASN A 9 4.56 1.59 4.13
CA ASN A 9 5.97 1.95 4.07
C ASN A 9 6.31 2.93 5.21
N ARG A 10 6.88 2.40 6.30
CA ARG A 10 7.29 3.20 7.48
C ARG A 10 8.54 4.04 7.20
N LYS A 11 9.48 3.49 6.42
CA LYS A 11 10.73 4.18 6.05
C LYS A 11 10.43 5.46 5.27
N ALA A 12 9.51 5.40 4.32
CA ALA A 12 9.12 6.57 3.54
C ALA A 12 8.56 7.73 4.40
N ARG A 13 7.89 7.43 5.52
CA ARG A 13 7.37 8.45 6.46
C ARG A 13 8.45 9.07 7.34
N HIS A 14 9.59 8.41 7.51
CA HIS A 14 10.69 8.90 8.32
C HIS A 14 11.68 9.71 7.46
N ASP A 15 11.95 9.23 6.25
CA ASP A 15 12.99 9.79 5.38
C ASP A 15 12.50 10.95 4.51
N TYR A 16 11.18 11.08 4.30
CA TYR A 16 10.58 12.07 3.41
C TYR A 16 9.41 12.81 4.05
N HIS A 17 9.20 14.06 3.64
CA HIS A 17 7.98 14.81 3.94
C HIS A 17 6.93 14.55 2.85
N ILE A 18 5.80 13.96 3.24
CA ILE A 18 4.71 13.65 2.31
C ILE A 18 3.91 14.92 2.03
N LEU A 19 4.01 15.44 0.81
CA LEU A 19 3.29 16.66 0.39
C LEU A 19 1.81 16.40 0.04
N ARG A 20 1.52 15.22 -0.52
CA ARG A 20 0.15 14.83 -0.91
C ARG A 20 0.02 13.31 -0.98
N THR A 21 -1.15 12.80 -0.60
CA THR A 21 -1.55 11.40 -0.77
C THR A 21 -2.41 11.26 -2.02
N LEU A 22 -2.19 10.20 -2.78
CA LEU A 22 -2.95 9.86 -3.98
C LEU A 22 -3.53 8.47 -3.84
N GLU A 23 -4.74 8.27 -4.36
CA GLU A 23 -5.35 6.95 -4.50
C GLU A 23 -4.98 6.38 -5.86
N ALA A 24 -4.59 5.10 -5.88
CA ALA A 24 -4.22 4.39 -7.09
C ALA A 24 -4.81 2.98 -7.08
N GLY A 25 -5.26 2.52 -8.25
CA GLY A 25 -5.64 1.13 -8.48
C GLY A 25 -4.48 0.38 -9.15
N LEU A 26 -4.14 -0.79 -8.61
CA LEU A 26 -3.17 -1.71 -9.22
C LEU A 26 -3.92 -2.97 -9.68
N SER A 27 -3.76 -3.32 -10.96
CA SER A 27 -4.27 -4.59 -11.49
C SER A 27 -3.21 -5.67 -11.27
N LEU A 28 -3.46 -6.55 -10.31
CA LEU A 28 -2.56 -7.64 -9.93
C LEU A 28 -3.01 -8.97 -10.53
N LEU A 29 -2.05 -9.87 -10.73
CA LEU A 29 -2.30 -11.25 -11.10
C LEU A 29 -2.65 -12.09 -9.87
N GLY A 30 -3.33 -13.21 -10.07
CA GLY A 30 -3.83 -14.05 -8.97
C GLY A 30 -2.75 -14.55 -8.00
N THR A 31 -1.52 -14.75 -8.47
CA THR A 31 -0.36 -15.11 -7.64
C THR A 31 0.10 -13.96 -6.73
N GLU A 32 0.09 -12.72 -7.21
CA GLU A 32 0.50 -11.54 -6.44
C GLU A 32 -0.49 -11.25 -5.32
N ILE A 33 -1.79 -11.42 -5.58
CA ILE A 33 -2.84 -11.33 -4.55
C ILE A 33 -2.60 -12.36 -3.43
N LYS A 34 -2.18 -13.58 -3.80
CA LYS A 34 -1.88 -14.64 -2.82
C LYS A 34 -0.67 -14.30 -1.94
N SER A 35 0.33 -13.61 -2.47
CA SER A 35 1.53 -13.22 -1.73
C SER A 35 1.34 -12.01 -0.79
N ILE A 36 0.39 -11.13 -1.11
CA ILE A 36 0.16 -9.87 -0.38
C ILE A 36 -0.86 -10.03 0.77
N ARG A 37 -1.72 -11.05 0.70
CA ARG A 37 -2.70 -11.38 1.75
C ARG A 37 -2.04 -11.95 3.00
#